data_AF-E3H893-F1
#
_entry.id   AF-E3H893-F1
#
_cell.length_a   1.000
_cell.length_b   1.000
_cell.length_c   1.000
_cell.angle_alpha   90.00
_cell.angle_beta   90.00
_cell.angle_gamma   90.00
#
_symmetry.space_group_name_H-M   'P 1'
#
loop_
_entity.id
_entity.type
_entity.pdbx_description
1 polymer ?
#
loop_
_entity_poly.entity_id
_entity_poly.type
_entity_poly.pdbx_seq_one_letter_code
_entity_poly.pdbx_strand_id
1 'polypeptide(L)'
;MNQEIKKVLKNSIITTIIVLIYGILIRSPIIYIGMFGGCVISCMGFYSICLEAEAAVRNNNPFKVTVTGYLKRYLIYGIYLGLLIKFLGIPTFLGGAIGLLNIKFNIALMAILTVIKKIQSRLKKLK
;
A
#
# COMPACT_ATOMS: atom_id res chain seq x y z
N MET A 1 -10.39 0.57 14.48
CA MET A 1 -10.07 0.09 13.11
C MET A 1 -10.92 -1.11 12.67
N ASN A 2 -11.64 -0.96 11.56
CA ASN A 2 -12.60 -1.93 11.00
C ASN A 2 -11.93 -3.27 10.60
N GLN A 3 -12.65 -4.40 10.63
CA GLN A 3 -12.05 -5.73 10.39
C GLN A 3 -11.48 -5.89 8.97
N GLU A 4 -12.12 -5.28 7.97
CA GLU A 4 -11.65 -5.33 6.58
C GLU A 4 -10.31 -4.59 6.39
N ILE A 5 -10.14 -3.45 7.06
CA ILE A 5 -8.91 -2.66 7.02
C ILE A 5 -7.74 -3.45 7.64
N LYS A 6 -7.99 -4.13 8.76
CA LYS A 6 -7.00 -5.02 9.39
C LYS A 6 -6.59 -6.15 8.44
N LYS A 7 -7.54 -6.68 7.66
CA LYS A 7 -7.28 -7.75 6.68
C LYS A 7 -6.42 -7.25 5.51
N VAL A 8 -6.72 -6.07 4.96
CA VAL A 8 -5.89 -5.43 3.92
C VAL A 8 -4.47 -5.21 4.41
N LEU A 9 -4.31 -4.67 5.63
CA LEU A 9 -2.99 -4.43 6.22
C LEU A 9 -2.22 -5.75 6.42
N LYS A 10 -2.87 -6.79 6.97
CA LYS A 10 -2.26 -8.12 7.16
C LYS A 10 -1.79 -8.72 5.83
N ASN A 11 -2.62 -8.66 4.79
CA ASN A 11 -2.26 -9.16 3.46
C ASN A 11 -1.09 -8.36 2.86
N SER A 12 -1.08 -7.04 3.05
CA SER A 12 -0.01 -6.16 2.57
C SER A 12 1.33 -6.41 3.28
N ILE A 13 1.29 -6.78 4.56
CA ILE A 13 2.49 -7.20 5.31
C ILE A 13 3.00 -8.53 4.76
N ILE A 14 2.10 -9.49 4.49
CA ILE A 14 2.48 -10.78 3.90
C ILE A 14 3.14 -10.57 2.54
N THR A 15 2.57 -9.74 1.66
CA THR A 15 3.20 -9.46 0.36
C THR A 15 4.54 -8.75 0.51
N THR A 16 4.70 -7.87 1.50
CA THR A 16 5.99 -7.24 1.82
C THR A 16 7.04 -8.28 2.23
N ILE A 17 6.67 -9.28 3.04
CA ILE A 17 7.56 -10.40 3.42
C ILE A 17 7.93 -11.24 2.20
N ILE A 18 6.99 -11.53 1.31
CA ILE A 18 7.27 -12.28 0.07
C ILE A 18 8.26 -11.52 -0.82
N VAL A 19 8.07 -10.20 -0.98
CA VAL A 19 8.99 -9.35 -1.74
C VAL A 19 10.38 -9.31 -1.09
N LEU A 20 10.47 -9.32 0.24
CA LEU A 20 11.73 -9.41 0.97
C LEU A 20 12.46 -10.73 0.66
N ILE A 21 11.77 -11.87 0.78
CA ILE A 21 12.35 -13.19 0.48
C ILE A 21 12.82 -13.25 -0.98
N TYR A 22 12.00 -12.75 -1.91
CA TYR A 22 12.34 -12.67 -3.33
C TYR A 22 13.58 -11.80 -3.59
N GLY A 23 13.68 -10.66 -2.90
CA GLY A 23 14.85 -9.79 -2.95
C GLY A 23 16.13 -10.46 -2.44
N ILE A 24 16.04 -11.24 -1.36
CA ILE A 24 17.17 -11.99 -0.80
C ILE A 24 17.65 -13.07 -1.78
N LEU A 25 16.73 -13.76 -2.47
CA LEU A 25 17.06 -14.81 -3.45
C LEU A 25 17.78 -14.25 -4.67
N ILE A 26 17.33 -13.11 -5.21
CA ILE A 26 17.91 -12.51 -6.41
C ILE A 26 19.16 -11.68 -6.09
N ARG A 27 19.35 -11.26 -4.83
CA ARG A 27 20.46 -10.39 -4.37
C ARG A 27 20.61 -9.11 -5.18
N SER A 28 19.53 -8.63 -5.79
CA SER A 28 19.53 -7.38 -6.56
C SER A 28 19.14 -6.19 -5.68
N PRO A 29 19.94 -5.10 -5.66
CA PRO A 29 19.62 -3.89 -4.91
C PRO A 29 18.32 -3.23 -5.38
N ILE A 30 17.91 -3.47 -6.62
CA ILE A 30 16.65 -2.97 -7.20
C ILE A 30 15.45 -3.51 -6.43
N ILE A 31 15.47 -4.81 -6.11
CA ILE A 31 14.36 -5.49 -5.45
C ILE A 31 14.43 -5.25 -3.94
N TYR A 32 15.63 -5.29 -3.36
CA TYR A 32 15.83 -5.13 -1.93
C TYR A 32 15.61 -3.70 -1.44
N ILE A 33 16.20 -2.71 -2.13
CA ILE A 33 16.11 -1.31 -1.70
C ILE A 33 14.91 -0.63 -2.35
N GLY A 34 14.70 -0.85 -3.65
CA GLY A 34 13.56 -0.28 -4.36
C GLY A 34 12.26 -0.94 -3.95
N MET A 35 12.03 -2.18 -4.37
CA MET A 35 10.71 -2.82 -4.25
C MET A 35 10.28 -3.08 -2.81
N PHE A 36 11.14 -3.66 -1.98
CA PHE A 36 10.83 -3.89 -0.58
C PHE A 36 10.68 -2.58 0.21
N GLY A 37 11.59 -1.61 0.02
CA GLY A 37 11.47 -0.28 0.62
C GLY A 37 10.14 0.41 0.25
N GLY A 38 9.72 0.27 -1.01
CA GLY A 38 8.46 0.80 -1.50
C GLY A 38 7.26 0.13 -0.83
N CYS A 39 7.32 -1.20 -0.63
CA CYS A 39 6.28 -1.94 0.08
C CYS A 39 6.16 -1.50 1.55
N VAL A 40 7.28 -1.28 2.25
CA VAL A 40 7.28 -0.79 3.63
C VAL A 40 6.68 0.61 3.73
N ILE A 41 7.11 1.54 2.86
CA ILE A 41 6.58 2.90 2.84
C ILE A 41 5.08 2.92 2.47
N SER A 42 4.64 2.04 1.56
CA SER A 42 3.22 1.86 1.25
C SER A 42 2.44 1.42 2.49
N CYS A 43 2.94 0.44 3.24
CA CYS A 43 2.34 -0.03 4.50
C CYS A 43 2.24 1.08 5.55
N MET A 44 3.31 1.84 5.76
CA MET A 44 3.31 2.97 6.69
C MET A 44 2.32 4.07 6.26
N GLY A 45 2.26 4.36 4.95
CA GLY A 45 1.33 5.33 4.39
C GLY A 45 -0.13 4.92 4.59
N PHE A 46 -0.45 3.64 4.38
CA PHE A 46 -1.79 3.13 4.63
C PHE A 46 -2.17 3.09 6.10
N TYR A 47 -1.23 2.73 6.98
CA TYR A 47 -1.45 2.81 8.42
C TYR A 47 -1.73 4.25 8.86
N SER A 48 -0.98 5.22 8.34
CA SER A 48 -1.20 6.65 8.60
C SER A 48 -2.58 7.11 8.11
N ILE A 49 -3.05 6.65 6.95
CA ILE A 49 -4.43 6.91 6.47
C ILE A 49 -5.47 6.44 7.49
N CYS A 50 -5.28 5.24 8.04
CA CYS A 50 -6.24 4.66 8.98
C CYS A 50 -6.31 5.47 10.28
N LEU A 51 -5.15 5.92 10.78
CA LEU A 51 -5.07 6.79 11.95
C LEU A 51 -5.68 8.18 11.68
N GLU A 52 -5.39 8.78 10.53
CA GLU A 52 -5.95 10.07 10.13
C GLU A 52 -7.47 9.99 9.96
N ALA A 53 -7.99 8.91 9.39
CA ALA A 53 -9.43 8.68 9.27
C ALA A 53 -10.11 8.57 10.65
N GLU A 54 -9.48 7.87 11.60
CA GLU A 54 -9.99 7.76 12.97
C GLU A 54 -9.90 9.12 13.72
N ALA A 55 -8.83 9.88 13.50
CA ALA A 55 -8.65 11.21 14.07
C ALA A 55 -9.58 12.26 13.46
N ALA A 56 -9.93 12.15 12.18
CA ALA A 56 -10.87 13.03 11.50
C ALA A 56 -12.29 12.86 12.03
N VAL A 57 -12.72 11.63 12.34
CA VAL A 57 -14.02 11.35 12.95
C VAL A 57 -14.15 11.94 14.36
N ARG A 58 -13.04 12.02 15.11
CA ARG A 58 -13.03 12.59 16.48
C ARG A 58 -12.85 14.11 16.53
N ASN A 59 -12.42 14.76 15.45
CA ASN A 59 -12.12 16.19 15.45
C ASN A 59 -13.24 17.02 14.82
N ASN A 60 -13.41 18.25 15.32
CA ASN A 60 -14.36 19.22 14.76
C ASN A 60 -13.98 19.75 13.37
N ASN A 61 -12.75 19.54 12.91
CA ASN A 61 -12.26 20.08 11.63
C ASN A 61 -11.59 19.00 10.74
N PRO A 62 -12.38 18.04 10.24
CA PRO A 62 -11.89 16.86 9.52
C PRO A 62 -11.18 17.21 8.20
N PHE A 63 -11.56 18.32 7.55
CA PHE A 63 -10.97 18.74 6.29
C PHE A 63 -9.48 19.10 6.43
N LYS A 64 -9.13 19.89 7.45
CA LYS A 64 -7.74 20.29 7.71
C LYS A 64 -6.85 19.10 8.06
N VAL A 65 -7.35 18.16 8.86
CA VAL A 65 -6.63 16.93 9.24
C VAL A 65 -6.35 16.06 8.01
N THR A 66 -7.36 15.88 7.16
CA THR A 66 -7.24 15.04 5.96
C THR A 66 -6.28 15.65 4.92
N VAL A 67 -6.38 16.95 4.65
CA VAL A 67 -5.54 17.64 3.66
C VAL A 67 -4.06 17.66 4.09
N THR A 68 -3.79 17.97 5.36
CA THR A 68 -2.41 18.00 5.87
C THR A 68 -1.77 16.62 5.88
N GLY A 69 -2.52 15.58 6.25
CA GLY A 69 -2.06 14.19 6.16
C GLY A 69 -1.78 13.72 4.73
N TYR A 70 -2.64 14.12 3.79
CA TYR A 70 -2.45 13.82 2.37
C TYR A 70 -1.16 14.45 1.82
N LEU A 71 -0.91 15.71 2.13
CA LEU A 71 0.29 16.44 1.68
C LEU A 71 1.57 15.81 2.24
N LYS A 72 1.59 15.46 3.53
CA LYS A 72 2.73 14.78 4.18
C LYS A 72 3.06 13.46 3.49
N ARG A 73 2.06 12.65 3.13
CA ARG A 73 2.27 11.37 2.46
C ARG A 73 2.86 11.52 1.06
N TYR A 74 2.35 12.47 0.28
CA TYR A 74 2.91 12.75 -1.05
C TYR A 74 4.35 13.27 -0.97
N LEU A 75 4.66 14.08 0.03
CA LEU A 75 6.04 14.49 0.32
C LEU A 75 6.93 13.28 0.65
N ILE A 76 6.49 12.39 1.53
CA ILE A 76 7.27 11.18 1.89
C ILE A 76 7.52 10.30 0.66
N TYR A 77 6.50 10.06 -0.17
CA TYR A 77 6.67 9.28 -1.39
C TYR A 77 7.59 9.97 -2.40
N GLY A 78 7.47 11.30 -2.55
CA GLY A 78 8.32 12.10 -3.43
C GLY A 78 9.78 12.09 -2.97
N ILE A 79 10.05 12.26 -1.68
CA ILE A 79 11.40 12.19 -1.10
C ILE A 79 11.98 10.79 -1.31
N TYR A 80 11.21 9.75 -1.01
CA TYR A 80 11.65 8.37 -1.19
C TYR A 80 12.06 8.09 -2.64
N LEU A 81 11.17 8.39 -3.59
CA LEU A 81 11.44 8.18 -5.01
C LEU A 81 12.58 9.05 -5.53
N GLY A 82 12.67 10.30 -5.08
CA GLY A 82 13.76 11.21 -5.44
C GLY A 82 15.13 10.72 -4.94
N LEU A 83 15.20 10.19 -3.73
CA LEU A 83 16.40 9.57 -3.19
C LEU A 83 16.79 8.31 -4.00
N LEU A 84 15.82 7.47 -4.36
CA LEU A 84 16.10 6.28 -5.18
C LEU A 84 16.69 6.65 -6.55
N ILE A 85 16.13 7.65 -7.23
CA ILE A 85 16.66 8.11 -8.53
C ILE A 85 18.09 8.62 -8.36
N LYS A 86 18.34 9.47 -7.36
CA LYS A 86 19.62 10.14 -7.17
C LYS A 86 20.76 9.17 -6.80
N PHE A 87 20.47 8.17 -5.95
CA PHE A 87 21.52 7.30 -5.39
C PHE A 87 21.62 5.92 -6.05
N LEU A 88 20.53 5.39 -6.61
CA LEU A 88 20.44 3.99 -7.07
C LEU A 88 19.95 3.84 -8.52
N GLY A 89 19.66 4.95 -9.19
CA GLY A 89 19.29 5.00 -10.60
C GLY A 89 17.83 4.63 -10.91
N ILE A 90 17.48 4.76 -12.20
CA ILE A 90 16.13 4.55 -12.74
C ILE A 90 15.57 3.14 -12.46
N PRO A 91 16.33 2.04 -12.55
CA PRO A 91 15.79 0.70 -12.30
C PRO A 91 15.27 0.54 -10.87
N THR A 92 16.00 1.07 -9.89
CA THR A 92 15.62 1.02 -8.47
C THR A 92 14.42 1.92 -8.18
N PHE A 93 14.32 3.07 -8.86
CA PHE A 93 13.11 3.90 -8.82
C PHE A 93 11.88 3.15 -9.31
N LEU A 94 11.97 2.43 -10.43
CA LEU A 94 10.86 1.62 -10.94
C LEU A 94 10.47 0.51 -9.96
N GLY A 95 11.47 -0.17 -9.37
CA GLY A 95 11.23 -1.13 -8.29
C GLY A 95 10.50 -0.50 -7.10
N GLY A 96 10.94 0.69 -6.66
CA GLY A 96 10.29 1.47 -5.61
C GLY A 96 8.85 1.87 -5.93
N ALA A 97 8.60 2.34 -7.14
CA ALA A 97 7.27 2.69 -7.61
C ALA A 97 6.34 1.45 -7.61
N ILE A 98 6.81 0.30 -8.09
CA ILE A 98 6.05 -0.96 -8.04
C ILE A 98 5.77 -1.35 -6.58
N GLY A 99 6.77 -1.25 -5.70
CA GLY A 99 6.62 -1.53 -4.28
C GLY A 99 5.56 -0.65 -3.60
N LEU A 100 5.51 0.63 -3.96
CA LEU A 100 4.52 1.58 -3.44
C LEU A 100 3.07 1.22 -3.81
N LEU A 101 2.87 0.50 -4.92
CA LEU A 101 1.54 0.07 -5.38
C LEU A 101 1.00 -1.16 -4.64
N ASN A 102 1.80 -1.83 -3.80
CA ASN A 102 1.44 -3.06 -3.10
C ASN A 102 0.07 -3.00 -2.40
N ILE A 103 -0.21 -1.92 -1.66
CA ILE A 103 -1.48 -1.79 -0.93
C ILE A 103 -2.65 -1.51 -1.86
N LYS A 104 -2.47 -0.65 -2.87
CA LYS A 104 -3.52 -0.36 -3.86
C LYS A 104 -3.92 -1.63 -4.61
N PHE A 105 -2.93 -2.47 -4.93
CA PHE A 105 -3.15 -3.77 -5.54
C PHE A 105 -3.92 -4.73 -4.63
N ASN A 106 -3.55 -4.83 -3.34
CA ASN A 106 -4.27 -5.65 -2.37
C ASN A 106 -5.74 -5.20 -2.17
N ILE A 107 -6.00 -3.90 -2.15
CA ILE A 107 -7.37 -3.35 -2.07
C ILE A 107 -8.16 -3.69 -3.33
N ALA A 108 -7.57 -3.48 -4.52
CA ALA A 108 -8.20 -3.81 -5.78
C ALA A 108 -8.55 -5.30 -5.89
N LEU A 109 -7.65 -6.19 -5.46
CA LEU A 109 -7.91 -7.63 -5.40
C LEU A 109 -9.09 -7.96 -4.48
N MET A 110 -9.17 -7.38 -3.28
CA MET A 110 -10.31 -7.61 -2.39
C MET A 110 -11.63 -7.11 -2.98
N ALA A 111 -11.63 -5.96 -3.66
CA ALA A 111 -12.82 -5.44 -4.33
C ALA A 111 -13.29 -6.41 -5.43
N ILE A 112 -12.38 -6.88 -6.28
CA ILE A 112 -12.69 -7.84 -7.36
C ILE A 112 -13.23 -9.15 -6.79
N LEU A 113 -12.59 -9.72 -5.76
CA LEU A 113 -13.04 -10.96 -5.10
C LEU A 113 -14.45 -10.81 -4.52
N THR A 114 -14.79 -9.63 -4.03
CA THR A 114 -16.13 -9.34 -3.49
C THR A 114 -17.18 -9.30 -4.60
N VAL A 115 -16.85 -8.68 -5.75
CA VAL A 115 -17.72 -8.68 -6.94
C VAL A 115 -17.94 -10.11 -7.46
N ILE A 116 -16.88 -10.91 -7.59
CA ILE A 116 -16.97 -12.29 -8.06
C ILE A 116 -17.86 -13.13 -7.13
N LYS A 117 -17.67 -13.03 -5.81
CA LYS A 117 -18.51 -13.73 -4.83
C LYS A 117 -19.98 -13.32 -4.95
N LYS A 118 -20.25 -12.03 -5.16
CA LYS A 118 -21.61 -11.52 -5.35
C LYS A 118 -22.25 -12.10 -6.61
N ILE A 119 -21.52 -12.20 -7.71
CA ILE A 119 -21.98 -12.83 -8.95
C ILE A 119 -22.24 -14.33 -8.74
N GLN A 120 -21.31 -15.05 -8.12
CA GLN A 120 -21.48 -16.47 -7.79
C GLN A 120 -22.72 -16.73 -6.92
N SER A 121 -22.97 -15.90 -5.90
CA SER A 121 -24.16 -16.03 -5.05
C SER A 121 -25.48 -15.77 -5.79
N ARG A 122 -25.47 -14.90 -6.81
CA ARG A 122 -26.64 -14.62 -7.64
C ARG A 122 -26.91 -15.78 -8.60
N LEU A 123 -25.86 -16.33 -9.21
CA LEU A 123 -25.95 -17.52 -10.06
C LEU A 123 -26.45 -18.74 -9.29
N LYS A 124 -26.05 -18.91 -8.02
CA LYS A 124 -26.51 -20.01 -7.16
C LYS A 124 -27.95 -19.86 -6.66
N LYS A 125 -28.56 -18.67 -6.76
CA LYS A 125 -29.98 -18.40 -6.44
C LYS A 125 -30.91 -18.54 -7.64
N LEU A 126 -30.35 -18.54 -8.85
CA LEU A 126 -31.07 -18.70 -10.11
C LEU A 126 -31.13 -20.17 -10.59
N LYS A 127 -30.46 -21.07 -9.86
CA LYS A 127 -30.40 -22.50 -10.10
C LYS A 127 -31.12 -23.22 -8.97
#